data_AF-A0A8C7SPC0-F1
#
_entry.id   AF-A0A8C7SPC0-F1
#
_cell.length_a   1.000
_cell.length_b   1.000
_cell.length_c   1.000
_cell.angle_alpha   90.00
_cell.angle_beta   90.00
_cell.angle_gamma   90.00
#
_symmetry.space_group_name_H-M   'P 1'
#
loop_
_entity.id
_entity.type
_entity.pdbx_description
1 polymer ?
#
loop_
_entity_poly.entity_id
_entity_poly.type
_entity_poly.pdbx_seq_one_letter_code
_entity_poly.pdbx_strand_id
1 'polypeptide(L)'
;LSLNLWVDIDSSVNLSLQADKRAHHNALERKRRDHIKDSFSSLRDSVPVLQGEKQSVKQASRAQILDKATDYIQYMRRKNHTHQQDIDDLKKQNAMLEQQGSLYFAPFIFPSIVTSLPVPADEKHPYSMMLPPPCFTVGMVPGLLQM
;
A
#
# COMPACT_ATOMS: atom_id res chain seq x y z
N LEU A 1 -60.29 -43.84 -35.76
CA LEU A 1 -60.09 -43.48 -34.34
C LEU A 1 -58.60 -43.45 -33.91
N SER A 2 -57.65 -44.01 -34.66
CA SER A 2 -56.24 -44.10 -34.21
C SER A 2 -55.35 -42.88 -34.55
N LEU A 3 -55.68 -42.09 -35.58
CA LEU A 3 -54.81 -41.01 -36.09
C LEU A 3 -54.78 -39.73 -35.23
N ASN A 4 -55.84 -39.44 -34.46
CA ASN A 4 -55.89 -38.22 -33.64
C ASN A 4 -55.00 -38.31 -32.39
N LEU A 5 -54.79 -39.52 -31.86
CA LEU A 5 -54.02 -39.72 -30.63
C LEU A 5 -52.51 -39.48 -30.84
N TRP A 6 -51.98 -39.77 -32.03
CA TRP A 6 -50.56 -39.55 -32.35
C TRP A 6 -50.21 -38.07 -32.53
N VAL A 7 -51.14 -37.26 -33.05
CA VAL A 7 -50.98 -35.80 -33.18
C VAL A 7 -51.03 -35.12 -31.81
N ASP A 8 -51.90 -35.58 -30.92
CA ASP A 8 -51.98 -35.07 -29.54
C ASP A 8 -50.73 -35.42 -28.73
N ILE A 9 -50.16 -36.62 -28.92
CA ILE A 9 -48.91 -37.04 -28.29
C ILE A 9 -47.75 -36.15 -28.75
N ASP A 10 -47.57 -35.93 -30.06
CA ASP A 10 -46.48 -35.11 -30.60
C ASP A 10 -46.59 -33.63 -30.18
N SER A 11 -47.81 -33.09 -30.13
CA SER A 11 -48.07 -31.73 -29.63
C SER A 11 -47.78 -31.60 -28.12
N SER A 12 -48.14 -32.61 -27.32
CA SER A 12 -47.84 -32.62 -25.88
C SER A 12 -46.34 -32.74 -25.60
N VAL A 13 -45.62 -33.55 -26.40
CA VAL A 13 -44.17 -33.74 -26.29
C VAL A 13 -43.44 -32.46 -26.67
N ASN A 14 -43.86 -31.78 -27.74
CA ASN A 14 -43.28 -30.50 -28.14
C ASN A 14 -43.52 -29.41 -27.07
N LEU A 15 -44.72 -29.35 -26.47
CA LEU A 15 -45.03 -28.42 -25.39
C LEU A 15 -44.19 -28.70 -24.13
N SER A 16 -44.00 -29.97 -23.77
CA SER A 16 -43.11 -30.41 -22.68
C SER A 16 -41.66 -30.00 -22.94
N LEU A 17 -41.16 -30.21 -24.16
CA LEU A 17 -39.80 -29.83 -24.53
C LEU A 17 -39.58 -28.30 -24.46
N GLN A 18 -40.58 -27.51 -24.84
CA GLN A 18 -40.54 -26.06 -24.70
C GLN A 18 -40.62 -25.61 -23.24
N ALA A 19 -41.37 -26.32 -22.39
CA ALA A 19 -41.39 -26.07 -20.95
C ALA A 19 -40.02 -26.39 -20.31
N ASP A 20 -39.38 -27.50 -20.71
CA ASP A 20 -38.05 -27.89 -20.24
C ASP A 20 -36.97 -26.89 -20.65
N LYS A 21 -37.00 -26.42 -21.91
CA LYS A 21 -36.10 -25.34 -22.37
C LYS A 21 -36.28 -24.05 -21.57
N ARG A 22 -37.52 -23.66 -21.27
CA ARG A 22 -37.83 -22.49 -20.44
C ARG A 22 -37.38 -22.69 -18.99
N ALA A 23 -37.59 -23.87 -18.43
CA ALA A 23 -37.16 -24.21 -17.08
C ALA A 23 -35.63 -24.17 -16.95
N HIS A 24 -34.91 -24.77 -17.90
CA HIS A 24 -33.45 -24.74 -17.98
C HIS A 24 -32.91 -23.31 -18.11
N HIS A 25 -33.50 -22.50 -19.00
CA HIS A 25 -33.12 -21.09 -19.13
C HIS A 25 -33.34 -20.31 -17.81
N ASN A 26 -34.49 -20.51 -17.16
CA ASN A 26 -34.80 -19.89 -15.86
C ASN A 26 -33.86 -20.35 -14.73
N ALA A 27 -33.37 -21.60 -14.79
CA ALA A 27 -32.40 -22.13 -13.85
C ALA A 27 -31.02 -21.47 -14.07
N LEU A 28 -30.56 -21.38 -15.32
CA LEU A 28 -29.29 -20.74 -15.66
C LEU A 28 -29.27 -19.26 -15.29
N GLU A 29 -30.37 -18.55 -15.55
CA GLU A 29 -30.49 -17.14 -15.21
C GLU A 29 -30.53 -16.92 -13.69
N ARG A 30 -31.15 -17.81 -12.91
CA ARG A 30 -31.05 -17.77 -11.44
C ARG A 30 -29.60 -17.88 -10.98
N LYS A 31 -28.87 -18.89 -11.47
CA LYS A 31 -27.45 -19.06 -11.18
C LYS A 31 -26.63 -17.80 -11.50
N ARG A 32 -26.87 -17.18 -12.66
CA ARG A 32 -26.21 -15.92 -13.04
C ARG A 32 -26.50 -14.77 -12.07
N ARG A 33 -27.77 -14.61 -11.65
CA ARG A 33 -28.15 -13.58 -10.68
C ARG A 33 -27.53 -13.80 -9.31
N ASP A 34 -27.42 -15.05 -8.87
CA ASP A 34 -26.78 -15.38 -7.59
C ASP A 34 -25.28 -15.01 -7.64
N HIS A 35 -24.58 -15.35 -8.73
CA HIS A 35 -23.18 -14.95 -8.91
C HIS A 35 -22.99 -13.42 -8.87
N ILE A 36 -23.91 -12.66 -9.45
CA ILE A 36 -23.89 -11.19 -9.40
C ILE A 36 -24.13 -10.70 -7.98
N LYS A 37 -25.10 -11.29 -7.27
CA LYS A 37 -25.39 -10.95 -5.88
C LYS A 37 -24.18 -11.18 -4.97
N ASP A 38 -23.46 -12.27 -5.18
CA ASP A 38 -22.22 -12.58 -4.47
C ASP A 38 -21.14 -11.53 -4.79
N SER A 39 -20.99 -11.17 -6.08
CA SER A 39 -20.06 -10.12 -6.51
C SER A 39 -20.35 -8.76 -5.85
N PHE A 40 -21.63 -8.37 -5.73
CA PHE A 40 -22.03 -7.16 -5.01
C PHE A 40 -21.74 -7.23 -3.51
N SER A 41 -21.86 -8.42 -2.92
CA SER A 41 -21.55 -8.64 -1.50
C SER A 41 -20.05 -8.47 -1.25
N SER A 42 -19.21 -9.12 -2.06
CA SER A 42 -17.74 -8.96 -2.00
C SER A 42 -17.30 -7.52 -2.26
N LEU A 43 -17.94 -6.82 -3.20
CA LEU A 43 -17.63 -5.42 -3.48
C LEU A 43 -17.94 -4.53 -2.27
N ARG A 44 -19.11 -4.70 -1.66
CA ARG A 44 -19.49 -3.97 -0.43
C ARG A 44 -18.47 -4.19 0.67
N ASP A 45 -18.07 -5.44 0.88
CA ASP A 45 -17.13 -5.83 1.91
C ASP A 45 -15.70 -5.36 1.62
N SER A 46 -15.39 -4.87 0.41
CA SER A 46 -14.10 -4.27 0.07
C SER A 46 -14.06 -2.74 0.27
N VAL A 47 -15.21 -2.12 0.53
CA VAL A 47 -15.37 -0.66 0.63
C VAL A 47 -15.63 -0.27 2.09
N PRO A 48 -14.66 0.34 2.80
CA PRO A 48 -14.74 0.55 4.26
C PRO A 48 -15.97 1.34 4.73
N VAL A 49 -16.43 2.32 3.95
CA VAL A 49 -17.60 3.14 4.30
C VAL A 49 -18.91 2.34 4.30
N LEU A 50 -18.96 1.21 3.58
CA LEU A 50 -20.13 0.34 3.48
C LEU A 50 -20.13 -0.81 4.50
N GLN A 51 -19.02 -1.01 5.23
CA GLN A 51 -18.89 -2.07 6.23
C GLN A 51 -19.47 -1.68 7.61
N GLY A 52 -19.81 -0.40 7.82
CA GLY A 52 -20.16 0.15 9.14
C GLY A 52 -21.56 -0.19 9.67
N GLU A 53 -21.67 -0.34 10.98
CA GLU A 53 -22.83 -0.81 11.77
C GLU A 53 -24.13 0.01 11.59
N LYS A 54 -24.03 1.28 11.17
CA LYS A 54 -25.20 2.16 10.95
C LYS A 54 -25.94 1.89 9.65
N GLN A 55 -25.29 1.25 8.69
CA GLN A 55 -25.89 0.76 7.46
C GLN A 55 -25.91 -0.75 7.59
N SER A 56 -26.89 -1.24 8.36
CA SER A 56 -27.15 -2.67 8.55
C SER A 56 -26.73 -3.47 7.32
N VAL A 57 -25.91 -4.50 7.55
CA VAL A 57 -25.22 -5.45 6.64
C VAL A 57 -26.14 -6.06 5.55
N LYS A 58 -27.39 -5.60 5.42
CA LYS A 58 -28.39 -5.97 4.42
C LYS A 58 -28.96 -4.81 3.60
N GLN A 59 -28.57 -3.54 3.84
CA GLN A 59 -29.33 -2.37 3.36
C GLN A 59 -28.66 -1.45 2.35
N ALA A 60 -27.35 -1.57 2.09
CA ALA A 60 -26.75 -0.78 1.02
C ALA A 60 -27.34 -1.20 -0.33
N SER A 61 -28.05 -0.28 -0.99
CA SER A 61 -28.63 -0.55 -2.31
C SER A 61 -27.54 -0.76 -3.36
N ARG A 62 -27.85 -1.46 -4.47
CA ARG A 62 -26.89 -1.71 -5.55
C ARG A 62 -26.29 -0.41 -6.11
N ALA A 63 -27.11 0.63 -6.27
CA ALA A 63 -26.64 1.94 -6.71
C ALA A 63 -25.63 2.53 -5.72
N GLN A 64 -25.96 2.55 -4.42
CA GLN A 64 -25.05 3.05 -3.40
C GLN A 64 -23.73 2.28 -3.33
N ILE A 65 -23.76 0.95 -3.54
CA ILE A 65 -22.53 0.14 -3.60
C ILE A 65 -21.63 0.62 -4.75
N LEU A 66 -22.20 0.87 -5.93
CA LEU A 66 -21.46 1.34 -7.09
C LEU A 66 -20.92 2.77 -6.88
N ASP A 67 -21.76 3.67 -6.34
CA ASP A 67 -21.37 5.05 -6.08
C ASP A 67 -20.21 5.10 -5.06
N LYS A 68 -20.36 4.40 -3.93
CA LYS A 68 -19.32 4.38 -2.89
C LYS A 68 -18.06 3.64 -3.31
N ALA A 69 -18.16 2.59 -4.11
CA ALA A 69 -16.99 1.96 -4.70
C ALA A 69 -16.25 2.93 -5.63
N THR A 70 -16.97 3.69 -6.45
CA THR A 70 -16.40 4.69 -7.36
C THR A 70 -15.70 5.80 -6.58
N ASP A 71 -16.36 6.38 -5.58
CA ASP A 71 -15.77 7.38 -4.67
C ASP A 71 -14.50 6.84 -4.00
N TYR A 72 -14.55 5.59 -3.52
CA TYR A 72 -13.43 4.97 -2.82
C TYR A 72 -12.23 4.74 -3.73
N ILE A 73 -12.44 4.28 -4.97
CA ILE A 73 -11.36 4.14 -5.96
C ILE A 73 -10.69 5.50 -6.22
N GLN A 74 -11.48 6.56 -6.42
CA GLN A 74 -10.94 7.90 -6.67
C GLN A 74 -10.18 8.45 -5.45
N TYR A 75 -10.70 8.21 -4.25
CA TYR A 75 -10.02 8.55 -3.00
C TYR A 75 -8.68 7.81 -2.89
N MET A 76 -8.67 6.50 -3.07
CA MET A 76 -7.45 5.69 -2.96
C MET A 76 -6.41 6.07 -4.01
N ARG A 77 -6.81 6.44 -5.23
CA ARG A 77 -5.88 6.96 -6.25
C ARG A 77 -5.18 8.24 -5.79
N ARG A 78 -5.93 9.20 -5.26
CA ARG A 78 -5.35 10.46 -4.72
C ARG A 78 -4.44 10.19 -3.52
N LYS A 79 -4.90 9.35 -2.59
CA LYS A 79 -4.13 8.97 -1.40
C LYS A 79 -2.80 8.28 -1.76
N ASN A 80 -2.82 7.32 -2.69
CA ASN A 80 -1.61 6.65 -3.16
C ASN A 80 -0.66 7.64 -3.85
N HIS A 81 -1.18 8.62 -4.60
CA HIS A 81 -0.34 9.65 -5.21
C HIS A 81 0.39 10.50 -4.18
N THR A 82 -0.32 10.98 -3.14
CA THR A 82 0.31 11.72 -2.04
C THR A 82 1.37 10.88 -1.33
N HIS A 83 1.05 9.62 -0.98
CA HIS A 83 2.04 8.74 -0.36
C HIS A 83 3.26 8.49 -1.25
N GLN A 84 3.08 8.39 -2.56
CA GLN A 84 4.20 8.25 -3.49
C GLN A 84 5.07 9.51 -3.50
N GLN A 85 4.47 10.70 -3.47
CA GLN A 85 5.20 11.97 -3.34
C GLN A 85 6.00 12.01 -2.02
N ASP A 86 5.36 11.65 -0.90
CA ASP A 86 6.02 11.60 0.40
C ASP A 86 7.24 10.65 0.38
N ILE A 87 7.10 9.48 -0.24
CA ILE A 87 8.19 8.51 -0.41
C ILE A 87 9.34 9.11 -1.23
N ASP A 88 9.03 9.79 -2.33
CA ASP A 88 10.04 10.35 -3.22
C ASP A 88 10.79 11.52 -2.57
N ASP A 89 10.09 12.34 -1.78
CA ASP A 89 10.71 13.44 -1.04
C ASP A 89 11.57 12.93 0.11
N LEU A 90 11.12 11.93 0.86
CA LEU A 90 11.93 11.26 1.89
C LEU A 90 13.19 10.60 1.30
N LYS A 91 13.09 9.99 0.12
CA LYS A 91 14.26 9.43 -0.59
C LYS A 91 15.28 10.49 -0.95
N LYS A 92 14.84 11.66 -1.45
CA LYS A 92 15.75 12.79 -1.74
C LYS A 92 16.43 13.30 -0.48
N GLN A 93 15.68 13.44 0.62
CA GLN A 93 16.23 13.86 1.90
C GLN A 93 17.28 12.86 2.41
N ASN A 94 16.98 11.56 2.37
CA ASN A 94 17.93 10.52 2.75
C ASN A 94 19.19 10.56 1.88
N ALA A 95 19.06 10.71 0.56
CA ALA A 95 20.21 10.82 -0.33
C ALA A 95 21.11 12.03 0.01
N MET A 96 20.51 13.18 0.33
CA MET A 96 21.27 14.37 0.76
C MET A 96 21.98 14.14 2.09
N LEU A 97 21.32 13.49 3.05
CA LEU A 97 21.91 13.18 4.36
C LEU A 97 23.03 12.13 4.25
N GLU A 98 22.86 11.10 3.43
CA GLU A 98 23.89 10.10 3.14
C GLU A 98 25.11 10.75 2.47
N GLN A 99 24.90 11.67 1.53
CA GLN A 99 25.98 12.43 0.91
C GLN A 99 26.74 13.27 1.96
N GLN A 100 26.03 13.97 2.84
CA GLN A 100 26.66 14.72 3.93
C GLN A 100 27.46 13.80 4.85
N GLY A 101 26.86 12.70 5.32
CA GLY A 101 27.56 11.69 6.13
C GLY A 101 28.83 11.19 5.46
N SER A 102 28.77 10.83 4.18
CA SER A 102 29.96 10.42 3.42
C SER A 102 31.05 11.49 3.42
N LEU A 103 30.71 12.76 3.20
CA LEU A 103 31.66 13.87 3.16
C LEU A 103 32.25 14.23 4.54
N TYR A 104 31.47 14.10 5.63
CA TYR A 104 31.93 14.39 6.98
C TYR A 104 32.73 13.23 7.60
N PHE A 105 32.43 11.98 7.26
CA PHE A 105 33.13 10.80 7.79
C PHE A 105 34.36 10.39 6.95
N ALA A 106 34.37 10.59 5.63
CA ALA A 106 35.50 10.20 4.77
C ALA A 106 36.88 10.80 5.15
N PRO A 107 37.01 12.10 5.49
CA PRO A 107 38.31 12.67 5.86
C PRO A 107 38.79 12.22 7.26
N PHE A 108 37.90 11.69 8.11
CA PHE A 108 38.27 11.14 9.43
C PHE A 108 38.66 9.66 9.38
N ILE A 109 38.18 8.88 8.40
CA ILE A 109 38.50 7.44 8.26
C ILE A 109 39.76 7.20 7.42
N PHE A 110 40.10 8.08 6.46
CA PHE A 110 41.33 7.95 5.65
C PHE A 110 42.30 9.15 5.75
N PRO A 111 42.92 9.44 6.91
CA PRO A 111 44.07 10.36 6.95
C PRO A 111 45.38 9.75 6.39
N SER A 112 45.45 8.44 6.13
CA SER A 112 46.76 7.74 6.06
C SER A 112 47.17 7.08 4.74
N ILE A 113 46.42 7.11 3.63
CA ILE A 113 46.82 6.34 2.42
C ILE A 113 47.45 7.19 1.29
N VAL A 114 47.37 8.52 1.29
CA VAL A 114 47.97 9.33 0.20
C VAL A 114 48.93 10.39 0.72
N THR A 115 50.04 9.96 1.30
CA THR A 115 51.27 10.78 1.36
C THR A 115 52.50 9.88 1.33
N SER A 116 52.66 9.10 0.27
CA SER A 116 53.96 8.53 -0.12
C SER A 116 54.51 9.27 -1.35
N LEU A 117 54.56 10.61 -1.27
CA LEU A 117 55.53 11.35 -2.07
C LEU A 117 56.84 11.37 -1.26
N PRO A 118 58.00 11.06 -1.88
CA PRO A 118 59.26 11.07 -1.16
C PRO A 118 59.58 12.51 -0.76
N VAL A 119 59.72 12.75 0.54
CA VAL A 119 60.22 14.00 1.10
C VAL A 119 61.66 14.20 0.62
N PRO A 120 61.99 15.27 -0.14
CA PRO A 120 63.37 15.66 -0.34
C PRO A 120 63.88 16.26 0.96
N ALA A 121 64.98 15.71 1.47
CA ALA A 121 65.73 16.27 2.58
C ALA A 121 66.31 17.63 2.16
N ASP A 122 65.79 18.73 2.67
CA ASP A 122 66.59 19.69 3.43
C ASP A 122 65.74 20.82 4.05
N GLU A 123 66.27 21.33 5.17
CA GLU A 123 66.09 22.67 5.72
C GLU A 123 64.84 23.14 6.51
N LYS A 124 65.05 23.10 7.83
CA LYS A 124 64.97 24.19 8.84
C LYS A 124 63.61 24.69 9.35
N HIS A 125 63.50 24.54 10.68
CA HIS A 125 63.13 25.52 11.71
C HIS A 125 61.82 25.32 12.52
N PRO A 126 61.83 25.77 13.79
CA PRO A 126 61.26 25.02 14.91
C PRO A 126 59.93 25.59 15.44
N TYR A 127 59.26 24.77 16.26
CA TYR A 127 58.13 25.08 17.13
C TYR A 127 56.76 25.36 16.48
N SER A 128 55.88 24.36 16.52
CA SER A 128 54.54 24.52 17.09
C SER A 128 53.99 23.14 17.47
N MET A 129 54.03 22.83 18.77
CA MET A 129 53.29 21.69 19.31
C MET A 129 51.81 22.06 19.32
N MET A 130 51.03 21.53 18.38
CA MET A 130 49.57 21.56 18.49
C MET A 130 49.16 20.61 19.63
N LEU A 131 48.76 21.20 20.75
CA LEU A 131 48.16 20.53 21.90
C LEU A 131 46.83 19.85 21.49
N PRO A 132 46.54 18.62 21.96
CA PRO A 132 45.21 18.04 21.81
C PRO A 132 44.18 18.80 22.67
N PRO A 133 42.92 18.94 22.23
CA PRO A 133 41.90 19.67 22.98
C PRO A 133 41.55 18.93 24.30
N PRO A 134 41.33 19.67 25.41
CA PRO A 134 40.97 19.07 26.69
C PRO A 134 39.53 18.55 26.68
N CYS A 135 39.37 17.30 27.10
CA CYS A 135 38.08 16.69 27.40
C CYS A 135 37.48 17.41 28.62
N PHE A 136 36.42 18.19 28.44
CA PHE A 136 35.65 18.73 29.58
C PHE A 136 34.65 17.68 30.06
N THR A 137 35.00 16.97 31.13
CA THR A 137 34.04 16.27 31.97
C THR A 137 33.53 17.25 33.03
N VAL A 138 32.34 17.83 32.83
CA VAL A 138 31.66 18.56 33.91
C VAL A 138 30.99 17.52 34.80
N GLY A 139 31.54 17.36 36.00
CA GLY A 139 31.09 16.45 37.04
C GLY A 139 29.74 16.85 37.63
N MET A 140 28.98 15.81 37.99
CA MET A 140 27.78 15.87 38.83
C MET A 140 28.11 16.52 40.17
N VAL A 141 27.30 17.52 40.57
CA VAL A 141 27.33 18.15 41.90
C VAL A 141 26.65 17.22 42.91
N PRO A 142 27.30 16.84 44.03
CA PRO A 142 26.61 16.26 45.17
C PRO A 142 26.13 17.37 46.12
N GLY A 143 24.89 17.24 46.61
CA GLY A 143 24.28 18.20 47.53
C GLY A 143 24.80 18.12 48.96
N LEU A 144 24.42 19.12 49.78
CA LEU A 144 23.99 18.97 51.18
C LEU A 144 23.71 20.33 51.86
N LEU A 145 22.51 20.39 52.47
CA LEU A 145 22.20 20.87 53.83
C LEU A 145 22.03 22.38 54.17
N GLN A 146 20.90 22.63 54.88
CA GLN A 146 20.53 23.73 55.80
C GLN A 146 20.25 25.11 55.17
N MET A 147 19.16 25.84 55.47
CA MET A 147 18.29 25.92 56.67
C MET A 147 16.82 26.14 56.30
#